data_AF-A0A543FFG9-F1
#
_entry.id   AF-A0A543FFG9-F1
#
_cell.length_a   1.000
_cell.length_b   1.000
_cell.length_c   1.000
_cell.angle_alpha   90.00
_cell.angle_beta   90.00
_cell.angle_gamma   90.00
#
_symmetry.space_group_name_H-M   'P 1'
#
loop_
_entity.id
_entity.type
_entity.pdbx_description
1 polymer ?
#
loop_
_entity_poly.entity_id
_entity_poly.type
_entity_poly.pdbx_seq_one_letter_code
_entity_poly.pdbx_strand_id
1 'polypeptide(L)'
;MNQTITRMVDSAVTAHSASGEVREQLLVLASRSFASASRLSDDAEAVADLERAATTCIRLGVDLDTTLSIVIGAIELVVDAAPATSPLTVDSGQVLRAVRVATGIVARVYGRAGRAAHDSIGAAKEVAAALLRGDSSKVLGQCNQIGIADVYAILAVHLPSRRGRPHGVPRSTTEPIAARLYSELRRRFGPNALALSGETGATILVPDTAFGEFAALTAFIEDLRTADGHIPTGVVMCAPTCELPAVAEQVYAALDVVTRLGMTGRLHRFSDIAVEYQLTRPGPGRDALSTLLDPLEDHPDLLETLRTYVKSGLDRRRTARRLHLHPNSVDHRLKRIFRLTGFDIADPTALWNLRSALVIRDHHTEYTAIRA
;
A
#
# COMPACT_ATOMS: atom_id res chain seq x y z
N MET A 1 33.19 -14.37 -23.68
CA MET A 1 31.73 -14.66 -23.74
C MET A 1 31.11 -14.72 -22.35
N ASN A 2 31.34 -15.78 -21.54
CA ASN A 2 30.69 -15.91 -20.22
C ASN A 2 30.96 -14.72 -19.28
N GLN A 3 32.20 -14.24 -19.20
CA GLN A 3 32.52 -13.03 -18.41
C GLN A 3 31.79 -11.76 -18.89
N THR A 4 31.49 -11.64 -20.19
CA THR A 4 30.79 -10.49 -20.77
C THR A 4 29.30 -10.54 -20.45
N ILE A 5 28.68 -11.71 -20.57
CA ILE A 5 27.30 -11.96 -20.14
C ILE A 5 27.14 -11.69 -18.65
N THR A 6 28.09 -12.15 -17.82
CA THR A 6 28.08 -11.88 -16.37
C THR A 6 28.13 -10.38 -16.06
N ARG A 7 29.00 -9.61 -16.71
CA ARG A 7 29.05 -8.14 -16.52
C ARG A 7 27.77 -7.44 -16.95
N MET A 8 27.16 -7.86 -18.05
CA MET A 8 25.89 -7.29 -18.52
C MET A 8 24.77 -7.51 -17.50
N VAL A 9 24.64 -8.75 -16.99
CA VAL A 9 23.66 -9.06 -15.94
C VAL A 9 23.97 -8.30 -14.65
N ASP A 10 25.24 -8.26 -14.22
CA ASP A 10 25.62 -7.54 -13.02
C ASP A 10 25.31 -6.03 -13.15
N SER A 11 25.52 -5.43 -14.33
CA SER A 11 25.15 -4.03 -14.59
C SER A 11 23.64 -3.79 -14.52
N ALA A 12 22.82 -4.72 -15.02
CA ALA A 12 21.36 -4.62 -14.94
C ALA A 12 20.83 -4.82 -13.50
N VAL A 13 21.52 -5.63 -12.70
CA VAL A 13 21.13 -5.97 -11.32
C VAL A 13 21.49 -4.87 -10.30
N THR A 14 22.38 -3.93 -10.64
CA THR A 14 22.80 -2.86 -9.71
C THR A 14 21.72 -1.86 -9.28
N ALA A 15 20.50 -1.92 -9.82
CA ALA A 15 19.43 -0.97 -9.49
C ALA A 15 18.54 -1.37 -8.29
N HIS A 16 18.38 -2.65 -7.94
CA HIS A 16 17.52 -3.10 -6.83
C HIS A 16 18.02 -4.45 -6.27
N SER A 17 17.96 -4.60 -4.94
CA SER A 17 18.37 -5.76 -4.12
C SER A 17 17.85 -7.12 -4.60
N ALA A 18 18.43 -7.67 -5.67
CA ALA A 18 18.00 -8.94 -6.25
C ALA A 18 18.59 -10.14 -5.48
N SER A 19 17.73 -11.09 -5.10
CA SER A 19 18.14 -12.39 -4.54
C SER A 19 19.10 -13.13 -5.49
N GLY A 20 20.00 -13.95 -4.97
CA GLY A 20 20.94 -14.76 -5.78
C GLY A 20 20.26 -15.60 -6.86
N GLU A 21 19.02 -16.03 -6.60
CA GLU A 21 18.16 -16.76 -7.53
C GLU A 21 17.74 -15.92 -8.75
N VAL A 22 17.45 -14.63 -8.55
CA VAL A 22 17.09 -13.70 -9.64
C VAL A 22 18.27 -13.53 -10.59
N ARG A 23 19.47 -13.36 -10.03
CA ARG A 23 20.69 -13.21 -10.81
C ARG A 23 20.98 -14.45 -11.66
N GLU A 24 20.83 -15.64 -11.11
CA GLU A 24 21.02 -16.89 -11.86
C GLU A 24 20.06 -17.00 -13.04
N GLN A 25 18.78 -16.68 -12.85
CA GLN A 25 17.80 -16.75 -13.94
C GLN A 25 18.01 -15.67 -15.01
N LEU A 26 18.50 -14.49 -14.64
CA LEU A 26 18.90 -13.47 -15.61
C LEU A 26 20.10 -13.94 -16.47
N LEU A 27 21.05 -14.69 -15.89
CA LEU A 27 22.13 -15.33 -16.65
C LEU A 27 21.59 -16.39 -17.61
N VAL A 28 20.65 -17.23 -17.17
CA VAL A 28 19.99 -18.22 -18.03
C VAL A 28 19.26 -17.55 -19.19
N LEU A 29 18.53 -16.47 -18.93
CA LEU A 29 17.86 -15.67 -19.96
C LEU A 29 18.84 -15.11 -20.97
N ALA A 30 19.95 -14.52 -20.50
CA ALA A 30 20.98 -13.95 -21.36
C ALA A 30 21.65 -15.02 -22.23
N SER A 31 22.04 -16.16 -21.64
CA SER A 31 22.68 -17.25 -22.37
C SER A 31 21.75 -17.88 -23.43
N ARG A 32 20.46 -18.05 -23.12
CA ARG A 32 19.47 -18.57 -24.09
C ARG A 32 19.20 -17.59 -25.22
N SER A 33 19.10 -16.30 -24.90
CA SER A 33 18.92 -15.23 -25.90
C SER A 33 20.13 -15.15 -26.84
N PHE A 34 21.34 -15.24 -26.29
CA PHE A 34 22.58 -15.29 -27.06
C PHE A 34 22.63 -16.52 -27.98
N ALA A 35 22.35 -17.71 -27.46
CA ALA A 35 22.40 -18.96 -28.23
C ALA A 35 21.32 -19.04 -29.32
N SER A 36 20.18 -18.39 -29.09
CA SER A 36 19.01 -18.43 -29.98
C SER A 36 18.99 -17.30 -31.01
N ALA A 37 19.84 -16.27 -30.87
CA ALA A 37 19.82 -15.05 -31.68
C ALA A 37 19.78 -15.30 -33.20
N SER A 38 20.49 -16.31 -33.69
CA SER A 38 20.56 -16.65 -35.11
C SER A 38 19.44 -17.59 -35.61
N ARG A 39 18.65 -18.18 -34.70
CA ARG A 39 17.62 -19.21 -35.00
C ARG A 39 16.19 -18.79 -34.66
N LEU A 40 16.00 -17.68 -33.94
CA LEU A 40 14.70 -17.20 -33.47
C LEU A 40 13.64 -17.00 -34.57
N SER A 41 14.04 -16.79 -35.83
CA SER A 41 13.11 -16.65 -36.96
C SER A 41 12.48 -17.97 -37.42
N ASP A 42 13.19 -19.09 -37.28
CA ASP A 42 12.89 -20.33 -38.00
C ASP A 42 12.87 -21.58 -37.09
N ASP A 43 13.21 -21.42 -35.81
CA ASP A 43 13.32 -22.52 -34.84
C ASP A 43 12.30 -22.37 -33.70
N ALA A 44 11.30 -23.26 -33.68
CA ALA A 44 10.26 -23.30 -32.65
C ALA A 44 10.79 -23.63 -31.26
N GLU A 45 11.88 -24.39 -31.15
CA GLU A 45 12.48 -24.76 -29.87
C GLU A 45 13.16 -23.54 -29.22
N ALA A 46 13.88 -22.75 -30.03
CA ALA A 46 14.49 -21.49 -29.61
C ALA A 46 13.45 -20.48 -29.08
N VAL A 47 12.29 -20.39 -29.75
CA VAL A 47 11.16 -19.57 -29.29
C VAL A 47 10.63 -20.07 -27.95
N ALA A 48 10.41 -21.39 -27.81
CA ALA A 48 9.89 -21.98 -26.58
C ALA A 48 10.87 -21.84 -25.39
N ASP A 49 12.18 -21.91 -25.65
CA ASP A 49 13.23 -21.71 -24.66
C ASP A 49 13.25 -20.29 -24.11
N LEU A 50 13.07 -19.30 -24.98
CA LEU A 50 12.98 -17.89 -24.59
C LEU A 50 11.67 -17.60 -23.84
N GLU A 51 10.54 -18.18 -24.28
CA GLU A 51 9.27 -18.07 -23.56
C GLU A 51 9.36 -18.65 -22.13
N ARG A 52 10.00 -19.81 -21.95
CA ARG A 52 10.21 -20.42 -20.63
C ARG A 52 11.11 -19.58 -19.73
N ALA A 53 12.18 -18.99 -20.28
CA ALA A 53 13.07 -18.11 -19.55
C ALA A 53 12.35 -16.82 -19.11
N ALA A 54 11.64 -16.14 -20.03
CA ALA A 54 10.86 -14.94 -19.71
C ALA A 54 9.75 -15.22 -18.69
N THR A 55 9.07 -16.38 -18.79
CA THR A 55 8.07 -16.80 -17.79
C THR A 55 8.68 -16.96 -16.40
N THR A 56 9.91 -17.49 -16.33
CA THR A 56 10.63 -17.63 -15.05
C THR A 56 10.99 -16.28 -14.45
N CYS A 57 11.42 -15.31 -15.28
CA CYS A 57 11.66 -13.92 -14.87
C CYS A 57 10.41 -13.27 -14.26
N ILE A 58 9.23 -13.47 -14.86
CA ILE A 58 7.95 -12.99 -14.31
C ILE A 58 7.70 -13.57 -12.91
N ARG A 59 7.89 -14.89 -12.72
CA ARG A 59 7.67 -15.52 -11.40
C ARG A 59 8.59 -14.96 -10.32
N LEU A 60 9.79 -14.54 -10.71
CA LEU A 60 10.78 -13.95 -9.81
C LEU A 60 10.63 -12.43 -9.64
N GLY A 61 9.58 -11.82 -10.23
CA GLY A 61 9.29 -10.40 -10.08
C GLY A 61 10.20 -9.47 -10.90
N VAL A 62 10.91 -9.99 -11.91
CA VAL A 62 11.72 -9.18 -12.82
C VAL A 62 10.79 -8.42 -13.76
N ASP A 63 10.98 -7.11 -13.86
CA ASP A 63 10.16 -6.25 -14.71
C ASP A 63 10.45 -6.45 -16.21
N LEU A 64 9.53 -5.94 -17.03
CA LEU A 64 9.61 -6.05 -18.49
C LEU A 64 10.85 -5.33 -19.06
N ASP A 65 11.22 -4.18 -18.50
CA ASP A 65 12.31 -3.34 -19.00
C ASP A 65 13.66 -4.01 -18.77
N THR A 66 13.87 -4.54 -17.55
CA THR A 66 15.05 -5.36 -17.21
C THR A 66 15.15 -6.59 -18.12
N THR A 67 14.03 -7.30 -18.32
CA THR A 67 14.00 -8.50 -19.17
C THR A 67 14.33 -8.17 -20.62
N LEU A 68 13.74 -7.12 -21.18
CA LEU A 68 14.02 -6.67 -22.55
C LEU A 68 15.48 -6.21 -22.70
N SER A 69 16.01 -5.46 -21.74
CA SER A 69 17.41 -5.00 -21.74
C SER A 69 18.39 -6.16 -21.78
N ILE A 70 18.16 -7.22 -21.00
CA ILE A 70 19.00 -8.43 -21.02
C ILE A 70 18.89 -9.18 -22.34
N VAL A 71 17.68 -9.33 -22.89
CA VAL A 71 17.46 -10.03 -24.16
C VAL A 71 18.12 -9.28 -25.32
N ILE A 72 17.92 -7.95 -25.39
CA ILE A 72 18.51 -7.10 -26.44
C ILE A 72 20.03 -7.11 -26.32
N GLY A 73 20.59 -6.86 -25.13
CA GLY A 73 22.04 -6.88 -24.92
C GLY A 73 22.68 -8.23 -25.21
N ALA A 74 22.00 -9.34 -24.94
CA ALA A 74 22.46 -10.67 -25.32
C ALA A 74 22.51 -10.89 -26.84
N ILE A 75 21.59 -10.29 -27.59
CA ILE A 75 21.58 -10.35 -29.06
C ILE A 75 22.65 -9.42 -29.64
N GLU A 76 22.85 -8.23 -29.07
CA GLU A 76 23.94 -7.31 -29.44
C GLU A 76 25.31 -7.97 -29.29
N LEU A 77 25.52 -8.73 -28.22
CA LEU A 77 26.75 -9.50 -28.00
C LEU A 77 27.05 -10.53 -29.10
N VAL A 78 26.02 -11.05 -29.79
CA VAL A 78 26.20 -11.97 -30.94
C VAL A 78 26.70 -11.21 -32.16
N VAL A 79 26.25 -9.97 -32.34
CA VAL A 79 26.73 -9.07 -33.40
C VAL A 79 28.19 -8.71 -33.17
N ASP A 80 28.54 -8.35 -31.92
CA ASP A 80 29.90 -7.95 -31.55
C ASP A 80 30.91 -9.11 -31.58
N ALA A 81 30.45 -10.35 -31.41
CA ALA A 81 31.31 -11.54 -31.40
C ALA A 81 31.55 -12.15 -32.80
N ALA A 82 30.92 -11.65 -33.86
CA ALA A 82 31.07 -12.18 -35.22
C ALA A 82 32.47 -11.83 -35.81
N PRO A 83 33.21 -12.79 -36.38
CA PRO A 83 34.54 -12.53 -36.93
C PRO A 83 34.47 -11.63 -38.18
N ALA A 84 35.33 -10.62 -38.24
CA ALA A 84 35.42 -9.63 -39.32
C ALA A 84 35.82 -10.19 -40.71
N THR A 85 36.02 -11.50 -40.85
CA THR A 85 36.65 -12.14 -42.03
C THR A 85 35.71 -12.93 -42.94
N SER A 86 34.38 -12.75 -42.84
CA SER A 86 33.47 -13.19 -43.91
C SER A 86 32.60 -12.02 -44.39
N PRO A 87 32.70 -11.62 -45.68
CA PRO A 87 31.89 -10.54 -46.25
C PRO A 87 30.41 -10.93 -46.46
N LEU A 88 29.98 -12.08 -45.95
CA LEU A 88 28.56 -12.33 -45.67
C LEU A 88 28.28 -11.91 -44.22
N THR A 89 28.11 -10.59 -44.09
CA THR A 89 27.00 -9.97 -43.37
C THR A 89 26.35 -10.86 -42.31
N VAL A 90 26.54 -10.54 -41.04
CA VAL A 90 25.37 -10.57 -40.15
C VAL A 90 24.38 -9.64 -40.84
N ASP A 91 23.43 -10.19 -41.60
CA ASP A 91 22.43 -9.40 -42.32
C ASP A 91 21.77 -8.52 -41.26
N SER A 92 21.92 -7.19 -41.38
CA SER A 92 21.26 -6.26 -40.46
C SER A 92 19.75 -6.57 -40.39
N GLY A 93 19.18 -7.12 -41.47
CA GLY A 93 17.83 -7.68 -41.51
C GLY A 93 17.63 -8.93 -40.67
N GLN A 94 18.61 -9.82 -40.51
CA GLN A 94 18.54 -10.98 -39.62
C GLN A 94 18.62 -10.58 -38.15
N VAL A 95 19.50 -9.64 -37.77
CA VAL A 95 19.56 -9.11 -36.39
C VAL A 95 18.29 -8.35 -36.04
N LEU A 96 17.82 -7.46 -36.93
CA LEU A 96 16.58 -6.73 -36.72
C LEU A 96 15.37 -7.68 -36.61
N ARG A 97 15.36 -8.78 -37.39
CA ARG A 97 14.35 -9.84 -37.26
C ARG A 97 14.46 -10.54 -35.91
N ALA A 98 15.66 -10.94 -35.47
CA ALA A 98 15.89 -11.60 -34.19
C ALA A 98 15.44 -10.72 -33.02
N VAL A 99 15.82 -9.45 -33.00
CA VAL A 99 15.38 -8.46 -32.00
C VAL A 99 13.85 -8.30 -32.04
N ARG A 100 13.26 -8.15 -33.22
CA ARG A 100 11.80 -7.99 -33.35
C ARG A 100 11.04 -9.22 -32.85
N VAL A 101 11.52 -10.42 -33.17
CA VAL A 101 10.92 -11.69 -32.71
C VAL A 101 11.08 -11.84 -31.21
N ALA A 102 12.29 -11.63 -30.67
CA ALA A 102 12.58 -11.73 -29.24
C ALA A 102 11.75 -10.74 -28.41
N THR A 103 11.72 -9.47 -28.79
CA THR A 103 10.88 -8.45 -28.15
C THR A 103 9.40 -8.80 -28.25
N GLY A 104 8.94 -9.30 -29.40
CA GLY A 104 7.56 -9.76 -29.58
C GLY A 104 7.19 -10.95 -28.69
N ILE A 105 8.11 -11.88 -28.46
CA ILE A 105 7.95 -13.02 -27.54
C ILE A 105 7.81 -12.50 -26.11
N VAL A 106 8.79 -11.71 -25.64
CA VAL A 106 8.79 -11.16 -24.27
C VAL A 106 7.54 -10.32 -24.03
N ALA A 107 7.18 -9.43 -24.96
CA ALA A 107 5.98 -8.61 -24.85
C ALA A 107 4.68 -9.44 -24.79
N ARG A 108 4.58 -10.54 -25.55
CA ARG A 108 3.42 -11.44 -25.46
C ARG A 108 3.37 -12.21 -24.14
N VAL A 109 4.51 -12.69 -23.65
CA VAL A 109 4.59 -13.43 -22.38
C VAL A 109 4.19 -12.52 -21.22
N TYR A 110 4.77 -11.31 -21.13
CA TYR A 110 4.39 -10.31 -20.13
C TYR A 110 2.96 -9.80 -20.33
N GLY A 111 2.49 -9.62 -21.57
CA GLY A 111 1.12 -9.21 -21.87
C GLY A 111 0.07 -10.25 -21.47
N ARG A 112 0.33 -11.54 -21.73
CA ARG A 112 -0.52 -12.65 -21.29
C ARG A 112 -0.56 -12.76 -19.77
N ALA A 113 0.61 -12.69 -19.12
CA ALA A 113 0.71 -12.71 -17.66
C ALA A 113 -0.01 -11.52 -17.03
N GLY A 114 0.15 -10.32 -17.61
CA GLY A 114 -0.55 -9.10 -17.17
C GLY A 114 -2.07 -9.21 -17.31
N ARG A 115 -2.59 -9.75 -18.41
CA ARG A 115 -4.03 -10.01 -18.59
C ARG A 115 -4.56 -11.03 -17.59
N ALA A 116 -3.88 -12.17 -17.44
CA ALA A 116 -4.28 -13.18 -16.47
C ALA A 116 -4.28 -12.64 -15.03
N ALA A 117 -3.28 -11.83 -14.67
CA ALA A 117 -3.24 -11.14 -13.38
C ALA A 117 -4.40 -10.13 -13.26
N HIS A 118 -4.69 -9.36 -14.30
CA HIS A 118 -5.79 -8.40 -14.32
C HIS A 118 -7.16 -9.08 -14.18
N ASP A 119 -7.41 -10.15 -14.93
CA ASP A 119 -8.64 -10.93 -14.88
C ASP A 119 -8.82 -11.55 -13.49
N SER A 120 -7.73 -12.07 -12.91
CA SER A 120 -7.74 -12.64 -11.57
C SER A 120 -7.96 -11.58 -10.47
N ILE A 121 -7.39 -10.38 -10.63
CA ILE A 121 -7.69 -9.22 -9.77
C ILE A 121 -9.15 -8.79 -9.94
N GLY A 122 -9.68 -8.81 -11.16
CA GLY A 122 -11.08 -8.50 -11.47
C GLY A 122 -12.04 -9.44 -10.73
N ALA A 123 -11.84 -10.75 -10.87
CA ALA A 123 -12.62 -11.76 -10.15
C ALA A 123 -12.51 -11.60 -8.62
N ALA A 124 -11.29 -11.38 -8.09
CA ALA A 124 -11.09 -11.16 -6.66
C ALA A 124 -11.81 -9.90 -6.15
N LYS A 125 -11.87 -8.83 -6.95
CA LYS A 125 -12.64 -7.63 -6.62
C LYS A 125 -14.13 -7.91 -6.61
N GLU A 126 -14.65 -8.66 -7.57
CA GLU A 126 -16.08 -9.03 -7.61
C GLU A 126 -16.48 -9.84 -6.38
N VAL A 127 -15.66 -10.82 -5.97
CA VAL A 127 -15.87 -11.59 -4.73
C VAL A 127 -15.84 -10.66 -3.52
N ALA A 128 -14.82 -9.82 -3.37
CA ALA A 128 -14.73 -8.88 -2.25
C ALA A 128 -15.94 -7.95 -2.16
N ALA A 129 -16.37 -7.41 -3.30
CA ALA A 129 -17.54 -6.53 -3.38
C ALA A 129 -18.85 -7.26 -3.06
N ALA A 130 -18.97 -8.55 -3.36
CA ALA A 130 -20.13 -9.34 -2.98
C ALA A 130 -20.13 -9.72 -1.50
N LEU A 131 -18.97 -10.07 -0.93
CA LEU A 131 -18.83 -10.32 0.51
C LEU A 131 -19.23 -9.10 1.34
N LEU A 132 -18.75 -7.91 0.95
CA LEU A 132 -19.08 -6.66 1.63
C LEU A 132 -20.55 -6.24 1.46
N ARG A 133 -21.24 -6.72 0.42
CA ARG A 133 -22.69 -6.53 0.22
C ARG A 133 -23.55 -7.61 0.89
N GLY A 134 -22.94 -8.69 1.39
CA GLY A 134 -23.68 -9.85 1.92
C GLY A 134 -24.23 -10.79 0.85
N ASP A 135 -23.81 -10.63 -0.41
CA ASP A 135 -24.26 -11.41 -1.58
C ASP A 135 -23.33 -12.62 -1.87
N SER A 136 -22.71 -13.21 -0.84
CA SER A 136 -21.66 -14.24 -1.00
C SER A 136 -22.12 -15.48 -1.79
N SER A 137 -23.38 -15.88 -1.63
CA SER A 137 -24.00 -17.02 -2.33
C SER A 137 -24.13 -16.84 -3.84
N LYS A 138 -24.15 -15.60 -4.35
CA LYS A 138 -24.32 -15.30 -5.77
C LYS A 138 -23.01 -15.38 -6.57
N VAL A 139 -21.86 -15.18 -5.93
CA VAL A 139 -20.55 -15.11 -6.61
C VAL A 139 -19.76 -16.43 -6.52
N LEU A 140 -20.11 -17.30 -5.56
CA LEU A 140 -19.55 -18.65 -5.42
C LEU A 140 -19.67 -19.51 -6.69
N GLY A 141 -20.66 -19.27 -7.56
CA GLY A 141 -20.85 -20.01 -8.80
C GLY A 141 -19.96 -19.56 -9.98
N GLN A 142 -19.30 -18.41 -9.89
CA GLN A 142 -18.54 -17.81 -11.00
C GLN A 142 -17.02 -17.79 -10.76
N CYS A 143 -16.57 -17.85 -9.51
CA CYS A 143 -15.16 -17.76 -9.13
C CYS A 143 -14.63 -19.10 -8.59
N ASN A 144 -14.54 -20.13 -9.45
CA ASN A 144 -14.13 -21.51 -9.09
C ASN A 144 -12.75 -21.65 -8.42
N GLN A 145 -11.96 -20.58 -8.26
CA GLN A 145 -10.58 -20.61 -7.74
C GLN A 145 -10.38 -19.76 -6.47
N ILE A 146 -11.38 -19.01 -6.03
CA ILE A 146 -11.27 -18.13 -4.84
C ILE A 146 -12.07 -18.76 -3.71
N GLY A 147 -11.37 -19.28 -2.70
CA GLY A 147 -12.00 -19.83 -1.51
C GLY A 147 -12.54 -18.73 -0.61
N ILE A 148 -13.79 -18.88 -0.16
CA ILE A 148 -14.39 -18.02 0.87
C ILE A 148 -14.08 -18.64 2.23
N ALA A 149 -13.49 -17.86 3.14
CA ALA A 149 -13.25 -18.28 4.51
C ALA A 149 -14.48 -18.02 5.40
N ASP A 150 -14.55 -18.67 6.56
CA ASP A 150 -15.63 -18.44 7.53
C ASP A 150 -15.44 -17.13 8.30
N VAL A 151 -14.18 -16.71 8.48
CA VAL A 151 -13.78 -15.52 9.24
C VAL A 151 -12.69 -14.76 8.48
N TYR A 152 -12.84 -13.44 8.45
CA TYR A 152 -11.89 -12.52 7.85
C TYR A 152 -11.46 -11.44 8.85
N ALA A 153 -10.18 -11.08 8.80
CA ALA A 153 -9.74 -9.75 9.19
C ALA A 153 -10.08 -8.78 8.07
N ILE A 154 -10.95 -7.81 8.37
CA ILE A 154 -11.31 -6.71 7.48
C ILE A 154 -10.49 -5.48 7.87
N LEU A 155 -9.72 -4.97 6.92
CA LEU A 155 -8.92 -3.77 7.06
C LEU A 155 -9.49 -2.67 6.17
N ALA A 156 -9.81 -1.52 6.74
CA ALA A 156 -9.96 -0.30 5.96
C ALA A 156 -8.67 0.50 6.04
N VAL A 157 -8.15 0.89 4.89
CA VAL A 157 -6.86 1.58 4.77
C VAL A 157 -7.07 2.90 4.05
N HIS A 158 -6.65 4.00 4.68
CA HIS A 158 -6.51 5.29 4.04
C HIS A 158 -5.11 5.40 3.43
N LEU A 159 -5.08 5.59 2.11
CA LEU A 159 -3.85 5.80 1.35
C LEU A 159 -3.68 7.32 1.21
N PRO A 160 -2.62 7.92 1.79
CA PRO A 160 -2.41 9.36 1.65
C PRO A 160 -2.32 9.73 0.18
N SER A 161 -3.22 10.62 -0.27
CA SER A 161 -3.19 11.11 -1.65
C SER A 161 -1.85 11.79 -1.92
N ARG A 162 -1.26 11.56 -3.09
CA ARG A 162 -0.13 12.36 -3.60
C ARG A 162 -0.58 13.80 -3.82
N ARG A 163 -0.64 14.62 -2.77
CA ARG A 163 -0.77 16.07 -2.90
C ARG A 163 0.62 16.70 -2.89
N GLY A 164 0.95 17.37 -3.99
CA GLY A 164 2.17 18.17 -4.14
C GLY A 164 3.36 17.42 -4.75
N ARG A 165 3.44 17.39 -6.09
CA ARG A 165 4.72 17.18 -6.78
C ARG A 165 5.13 18.51 -7.43
N PRO A 166 6.39 18.95 -7.31
CA PRO A 166 6.95 19.93 -8.24
C PRO A 166 6.86 19.36 -9.67
N HIS A 167 6.45 20.20 -10.62
CA HIS A 167 6.45 19.84 -12.04
C HIS A 167 7.86 19.44 -12.49
N GLY A 168 8.04 18.27 -13.12
CA GLY A 168 9.28 17.96 -13.86
C GLY A 168 9.91 16.57 -13.66
N VAL A 169 9.47 15.72 -12.73
CA VAL A 169 10.07 14.37 -12.58
C VAL A 169 9.41 13.37 -13.56
N PRO A 170 10.17 12.69 -14.45
CA PRO A 170 9.64 11.69 -15.37
C PRO A 170 8.87 10.57 -14.67
N ARG A 171 7.83 10.03 -15.32
CA ARG A 171 6.92 8.97 -14.81
C ARG A 171 7.56 7.57 -14.69
N SER A 172 8.88 7.47 -14.69
CA SER A 172 9.60 6.19 -14.66
C SER A 172 10.09 5.89 -13.23
N THR A 173 9.79 4.70 -12.70
CA THR A 173 10.23 4.05 -11.42
C THR A 173 9.26 3.91 -10.24
N THR A 174 7.95 4.16 -10.35
CA THR A 174 7.04 3.77 -9.24
C THR A 174 5.88 2.91 -9.73
N GLU A 175 5.95 1.62 -9.42
CA GLU A 175 4.77 0.75 -9.44
C GLU A 175 3.63 1.46 -8.70
N PRO A 176 2.41 1.57 -9.27
CA PRO A 176 1.31 2.24 -8.60
C PRO A 176 1.03 1.51 -7.28
N ILE A 177 0.76 2.26 -6.19
CA ILE A 177 0.51 1.70 -4.85
C ILE A 177 -0.53 0.57 -4.88
N ALA A 178 -1.52 0.67 -5.77
CA ALA A 178 -2.50 -0.39 -6.01
C ALA A 178 -1.87 -1.70 -6.53
N ALA A 179 -0.97 -1.66 -7.52
CA ALA A 179 -0.32 -2.87 -8.02
C ALA A 179 0.54 -3.53 -6.93
N ARG A 180 1.29 -2.72 -6.17
CA ARG A 180 2.04 -3.23 -5.01
C ARG A 180 1.13 -3.79 -3.92
N LEU A 181 -0.02 -3.18 -3.67
CA LEU A 181 -1.03 -3.71 -2.74
C LEU A 181 -1.44 -5.13 -3.14
N TYR A 182 -1.83 -5.36 -4.40
CA TYR A 182 -2.26 -6.69 -4.84
C TYR A 182 -1.11 -7.71 -4.84
N SER A 183 0.11 -7.31 -5.23
CA SER A 183 1.27 -8.21 -5.25
C SER A 183 1.71 -8.62 -3.84
N GLU A 184 1.79 -7.67 -2.90
CA GLU A 184 2.10 -7.90 -1.50
C GLU A 184 1.04 -8.74 -0.79
N LEU A 185 -0.24 -8.43 -1.04
CA LEU A 185 -1.37 -9.14 -0.44
C LEU A 185 -1.34 -10.62 -0.79
N ARG A 186 -1.20 -10.93 -2.08
CA ARG A 186 -1.11 -12.32 -2.57
C ARG A 186 0.13 -13.04 -2.05
N ARG A 187 1.27 -12.36 -2.04
CA ARG A 187 2.53 -12.98 -1.61
C ARG A 187 2.47 -13.40 -0.14
N ARG A 188 1.89 -12.56 0.73
CA ARG A 188 1.88 -12.80 2.18
C ARG A 188 0.72 -13.67 2.66
N PHE A 189 -0.46 -13.45 2.10
CA PHE A 189 -1.70 -14.02 2.63
C PHE A 189 -2.40 -14.96 1.66
N GLY A 190 -1.77 -15.23 0.52
CA GLY A 190 -2.25 -16.20 -0.46
C GLY A 190 -3.37 -15.69 -1.36
N PRO A 191 -3.94 -16.58 -2.19
CA PRO A 191 -4.90 -16.22 -3.24
C PRO A 191 -6.30 -15.85 -2.71
N ASN A 192 -6.63 -16.24 -1.48
CA ASN A 192 -7.94 -15.97 -0.86
C ASN A 192 -7.98 -14.63 -0.10
N ALA A 193 -6.86 -13.91 -0.04
CA ALA A 193 -6.82 -12.56 0.45
C ALA A 193 -7.28 -11.60 -0.65
N LEU A 194 -8.30 -10.80 -0.34
CA LEU A 194 -9.02 -9.99 -1.31
C LEU A 194 -8.82 -8.51 -1.00
N ALA A 195 -8.89 -7.67 -2.04
CA ALA A 195 -8.86 -6.23 -1.86
C ALA A 195 -9.76 -5.51 -2.86
N LEU A 196 -10.36 -4.42 -2.37
CA LEU A 196 -11.01 -3.40 -3.17
C LEU A 196 -10.23 -2.10 -2.99
N SER A 197 -9.76 -1.52 -4.09
CA SER A 197 -9.10 -0.22 -4.07
C SER A 197 -10.09 0.85 -4.54
N GLY A 198 -10.26 1.90 -3.75
CA GLY A 198 -10.93 3.14 -4.13
C GLY A 198 -9.92 4.24 -4.47
N GLU A 199 -10.41 5.47 -4.64
CA GLU A 199 -9.56 6.62 -4.99
C GLU A 199 -8.61 7.04 -3.86
N THR A 200 -9.06 6.94 -2.61
CA THR A 200 -8.36 7.46 -1.42
C THR A 200 -8.03 6.38 -0.39
N GLY A 201 -8.24 5.11 -0.73
CA GLY A 201 -8.07 4.01 0.21
C GLY A 201 -8.28 2.64 -0.39
N ALA A 202 -8.19 1.63 0.45
CA ALA A 202 -8.48 0.25 0.11
C ALA A 202 -9.18 -0.47 1.27
N THR A 203 -10.04 -1.42 0.90
CA THR A 203 -10.62 -2.39 1.84
C THR A 203 -9.99 -3.74 1.54
N ILE A 204 -9.48 -4.40 2.58
CA ILE A 204 -8.71 -5.63 2.44
C ILE A 204 -9.36 -6.68 3.34
N LEU A 205 -9.60 -7.86 2.77
CA LEU A 205 -10.14 -9.02 3.47
C LEU A 205 -9.06 -10.09 3.51
N VAL A 206 -8.54 -10.36 4.70
CA VAL A 206 -7.52 -11.40 4.91
C VAL A 206 -8.16 -12.54 5.69
N PRO A 207 -8.19 -13.77 5.15
CA PRO A 207 -8.68 -14.93 5.89
C PRO A 207 -7.94 -15.07 7.22
N ASP A 208 -8.65 -15.39 8.31
CA ASP A 208 -8.03 -15.55 9.63
C ASP A 208 -6.89 -16.58 9.64
N THR A 209 -7.06 -17.65 8.87
CA THR A 209 -6.06 -18.70 8.64
C THR A 209 -4.78 -18.22 7.94
N ALA A 210 -4.77 -17.01 7.36
CA ALA A 210 -3.69 -16.54 6.51
C ALA A 210 -2.71 -15.57 7.19
N PHE A 211 -3.10 -14.87 8.27
CA PHE A 211 -2.22 -13.89 8.93
C PHE A 211 -1.72 -14.33 10.31
N GLY A 212 -2.47 -15.17 11.03
CA GLY A 212 -2.10 -15.76 12.32
C GLY A 212 -1.98 -14.78 13.49
N GLU A 213 -1.38 -13.62 13.28
CA GLU A 213 -1.17 -12.58 14.28
C GLU A 213 -1.22 -11.16 13.68
N PHE A 214 -1.67 -10.20 14.49
CA PHE A 214 -1.71 -8.78 14.12
C PHE A 214 -0.37 -8.23 13.60
N ALA A 215 0.76 -8.74 14.08
CA ALA A 215 2.09 -8.30 13.63
C ALA A 215 2.31 -8.48 12.12
N ALA A 216 1.77 -9.55 11.53
CA ALA A 216 1.87 -9.78 10.08
C ALA A 216 1.11 -8.73 9.27
N LEU A 217 -0.08 -8.33 9.74
CA LEU A 217 -0.88 -7.27 9.13
C LEU A 217 -0.20 -5.90 9.27
N THR A 218 0.40 -5.62 10.42
CA THR A 218 1.17 -4.38 10.65
C THR A 218 2.35 -4.28 9.69
N ALA A 219 3.17 -5.34 9.58
CA ALA A 219 4.29 -5.37 8.64
C ALA A 219 3.83 -5.19 7.19
N PHE A 220 2.71 -5.79 6.80
CA PHE A 220 2.12 -5.60 5.49
C PHE A 220 1.76 -4.12 5.22
N ILE A 221 1.10 -3.45 6.16
CA ILE A 221 0.77 -2.02 6.02
C ILE A 221 2.04 -1.15 5.94
N GLU A 222 3.07 -1.47 6.73
CA GLU A 222 4.35 -0.77 6.70
C GLU A 222 5.07 -0.90 5.35
N ASP A 223 4.96 -2.05 4.70
CA ASP A 223 5.57 -2.32 3.39
C ASP A 223 4.81 -1.66 2.22
N LEU A 224 3.57 -1.20 2.47
CA LEU A 224 2.84 -0.33 1.55
C LEU A 224 3.27 1.15 1.63
N ARG A 225 4.33 1.49 2.37
CA ARG A 225 4.91 2.84 2.48
C ARG A 225 5.10 3.52 1.12
N THR A 226 4.54 4.72 0.94
CA THR A 226 4.64 5.48 -0.31
C THR A 226 6.10 5.83 -0.65
N ALA A 227 6.35 6.22 -1.90
CA ALA A 227 7.67 6.69 -2.33
C ALA A 227 8.19 7.87 -1.49
N ASP A 228 7.27 8.67 -0.92
CA ASP A 228 7.56 9.81 -0.05
C ASP A 228 7.71 9.40 1.42
N GLY A 229 7.84 8.10 1.71
CA GLY A 229 8.08 7.56 3.05
C GLY A 229 6.83 7.45 3.95
N HIS A 230 5.64 7.81 3.47
CA HIS A 230 4.43 7.81 4.29
C HIS A 230 3.83 6.41 4.39
N ILE A 231 3.58 5.95 5.61
CA ILE A 231 2.90 4.67 5.88
C ILE A 231 1.39 4.89 5.78
N PRO A 232 0.63 4.01 5.10
CA PRO A 232 -0.83 4.06 5.12
C PRO A 232 -1.41 3.97 6.54
N THR A 233 -2.56 4.59 6.75
CA THR A 233 -3.30 4.47 8.02
C THR A 233 -4.37 3.41 7.85
N GLY A 234 -4.46 2.45 8.77
CA GLY A 234 -5.47 1.40 8.68
C GLY A 234 -6.14 1.10 10.00
N VAL A 235 -7.35 0.55 9.95
CA VAL A 235 -8.03 -0.06 11.08
C VAL A 235 -8.39 -1.50 10.72
N VAL A 236 -8.19 -2.43 11.65
CA VAL A 236 -8.59 -3.83 11.50
C VAL A 236 -9.63 -4.25 12.52
N MET A 237 -10.60 -5.06 12.06
CA MET A 237 -11.52 -5.84 12.87
C MET A 237 -11.61 -7.26 12.32
N CYS A 238 -11.95 -8.23 13.17
CA CYS A 238 -12.26 -9.59 12.73
C CYS A 238 -13.78 -9.75 12.67
N ALA A 239 -14.27 -10.42 11.63
CA ALA A 239 -15.68 -10.68 11.43
C ALA A 239 -15.91 -12.05 10.80
N PRO A 240 -16.95 -12.80 11.23
CA PRO A 240 -17.44 -13.90 10.42
C PRO A 240 -18.00 -13.37 9.10
N THR A 241 -17.96 -14.19 8.06
CA THR A 241 -18.32 -13.80 6.69
C THR A 241 -19.76 -13.27 6.56
N CYS A 242 -20.69 -13.78 7.37
CA CYS A 242 -22.07 -13.30 7.41
C CYS A 242 -22.23 -11.88 8.01
N GLU A 243 -21.30 -11.44 8.84
CA GLU A 243 -21.33 -10.13 9.50
C GLU A 243 -20.43 -9.10 8.81
N LEU A 244 -19.67 -9.50 7.78
CA LEU A 244 -18.77 -8.61 7.05
C LEU A 244 -19.42 -7.28 6.61
N PRO A 245 -20.66 -7.23 6.09
CA PRO A 245 -21.29 -5.95 5.75
C PRO A 245 -21.44 -5.01 6.96
N ALA A 246 -21.88 -5.54 8.09
CA ALA A 246 -22.08 -4.76 9.31
C ALA A 246 -20.76 -4.30 9.93
N VAL A 247 -19.75 -5.18 9.95
CA VAL A 247 -18.42 -4.85 10.48
C VAL A 247 -17.67 -3.91 9.53
N ALA A 248 -17.88 -3.98 8.21
CA ALA A 248 -17.29 -3.04 7.26
C ALA A 248 -17.68 -1.59 7.57
N GLU A 249 -18.96 -1.33 7.81
CA GLU A 249 -19.43 0.00 8.25
C GLU A 249 -18.74 0.48 9.53
N GLN A 250 -18.53 -0.43 10.49
CA GLN A 250 -17.83 -0.11 11.74
C GLN A 250 -16.35 0.20 11.49
N VAL A 251 -15.65 -0.60 10.68
CA VAL A 251 -14.24 -0.39 10.34
C VAL A 251 -14.04 0.91 9.56
N TYR A 252 -14.95 1.26 8.64
CA TYR A 252 -14.89 2.54 7.92
C TYR A 252 -15.12 3.72 8.85
N ALA A 253 -16.12 3.65 9.71
CA ALA A 253 -16.38 4.69 10.70
C ALA A 253 -15.22 4.82 11.70
N ALA A 254 -14.53 3.73 12.00
CA ALA A 254 -13.34 3.72 12.83
C ALA A 254 -12.11 4.30 12.11
N LEU A 255 -11.95 4.01 10.82
CA LEU A 255 -10.92 4.63 9.98
C LEU A 255 -11.11 6.16 9.91
N ASP A 256 -12.35 6.64 9.75
CA ASP A 256 -12.68 8.08 9.78
C ASP A 256 -12.29 8.75 11.10
N VAL A 257 -12.48 8.07 12.23
CA VAL A 257 -12.07 8.58 13.55
C VAL A 257 -10.55 8.72 13.63
N VAL A 258 -9.78 7.70 13.25
CA VAL A 258 -8.31 7.77 13.36
C VAL A 258 -7.70 8.78 12.40
N THR A 259 -8.25 8.94 11.19
CA THR A 259 -7.76 9.91 10.22
C THR A 259 -8.01 11.34 10.71
N ARG A 260 -9.23 11.64 11.20
CA ARG A 260 -9.59 12.97 11.72
C ARG A 260 -8.84 13.36 12.98
N LEU A 261 -8.57 12.41 13.87
CA LEU A 261 -7.78 12.66 15.09
C LEU A 261 -6.27 12.75 14.83
N GLY A 262 -5.83 12.58 13.59
CA GLY A 262 -4.42 12.62 13.20
C GLY A 262 -3.62 11.43 13.74
N MET A 263 -4.29 10.31 14.04
CA MET A 263 -3.68 9.05 14.46
C MET A 263 -3.20 8.27 13.22
N THR A 264 -2.36 8.88 12.40
CA THR A 264 -1.97 8.36 11.08
C THR A 264 -0.67 7.57 11.09
N GLY A 265 -0.39 6.87 10.00
CA GLY A 265 0.91 6.24 9.74
C GLY A 265 1.11 4.86 10.35
N ARG A 266 0.02 4.16 10.71
CA ARG A 266 0.07 2.79 11.24
C ARG A 266 -1.26 2.06 11.08
N LEU A 267 -1.23 0.75 11.31
CA LEU A 267 -2.41 -0.07 11.52
C LEU A 267 -2.86 0.01 12.99
N HIS A 268 -4.15 0.20 13.23
CA HIS A 268 -4.78 0.18 14.55
C HIS A 268 -5.72 -1.00 14.67
N ARG A 269 -5.75 -1.62 15.85
CA ARG A 269 -6.87 -2.48 16.24
C ARG A 269 -8.04 -1.60 16.64
N PHE A 270 -9.26 -2.13 16.52
CA PHE A 270 -10.43 -1.44 17.07
C PHE A 270 -10.29 -1.15 18.58
N SER A 271 -9.63 -2.04 19.34
CA SER A 271 -9.34 -1.81 20.77
C SER A 271 -8.49 -0.57 21.04
N ASP A 272 -7.64 -0.17 20.09
CA ASP A 272 -6.73 0.97 20.26
C ASP A 272 -7.47 2.32 20.16
N ILE A 273 -8.71 2.30 19.68
CA ILE A 273 -9.51 3.48 19.31
C ILE A 273 -10.95 3.40 19.80
N ALA A 274 -11.29 2.36 20.59
CA ALA A 274 -12.66 2.05 20.96
C ALA A 274 -13.33 3.22 21.72
N VAL A 275 -12.56 3.93 22.55
CA VAL A 275 -13.04 5.09 23.30
C VAL A 275 -13.38 6.23 22.34
N GLU A 276 -12.44 6.61 21.48
CA GLU A 276 -12.62 7.67 20.49
C GLU A 276 -13.77 7.35 19.54
N TYR A 277 -13.88 6.09 19.13
CA TYR A 277 -14.99 5.60 18.31
C TYR A 277 -16.34 5.81 19.01
N GLN A 278 -16.46 5.45 20.29
CA GLN A 278 -17.72 5.59 21.03
C GLN A 278 -18.07 7.05 21.33
N LEU A 279 -17.08 7.87 21.69
CA LEU A 279 -17.29 9.31 21.95
C LEU A 279 -17.81 10.06 20.71
N THR A 280 -17.45 9.59 19.52
CA THR A 280 -17.91 10.18 18.26
C THR A 280 -19.27 9.66 17.80
N ARG A 281 -19.88 8.68 18.48
CA ARG A 281 -21.25 8.24 18.14
C ARG A 281 -22.29 9.26 18.65
N PRO A 282 -23.37 9.54 17.88
CA PRO A 282 -24.46 10.38 18.35
C PRO A 282 -25.08 9.85 19.64
N GLY A 283 -25.42 10.73 20.58
CA GLY A 283 -26.11 10.37 21.82
C GLY A 283 -25.97 11.41 22.92
N PRO A 284 -26.79 11.34 23.97
CA PRO A 284 -26.86 12.36 25.01
C PRO A 284 -25.52 12.55 25.76
N GLY A 285 -24.72 11.49 25.90
CA GLY A 285 -23.39 11.57 26.50
C GLY A 285 -22.40 12.37 25.64
N ARG A 286 -22.43 12.18 24.32
CA ARG A 286 -21.64 12.98 23.38
C ARG A 286 -22.07 14.45 23.44
N ASP A 287 -23.38 14.69 23.41
CA ASP A 287 -23.92 16.06 23.41
C ASP A 287 -23.50 16.81 24.68
N ALA A 288 -23.65 16.19 25.85
CA ALA A 288 -23.21 16.75 27.14
C ALA A 288 -21.70 17.00 27.21
N LEU A 289 -20.88 16.12 26.61
CA LEU A 289 -19.43 16.29 26.59
C LEU A 289 -18.99 17.36 25.59
N SER A 290 -19.73 17.56 24.50
CA SER A 290 -19.39 18.52 23.45
C SER A 290 -19.41 19.97 23.95
N THR A 291 -20.34 20.30 24.85
CA THR A 291 -20.53 21.65 25.40
C THR A 291 -19.48 22.05 26.43
N LEU A 292 -18.66 21.11 26.91
CA LEU A 292 -17.68 21.38 27.98
C LEU A 292 -16.58 22.36 27.54
N LEU A 293 -16.35 22.48 26.23
CA LEU A 293 -15.34 23.38 25.66
C LEU A 293 -15.95 24.66 25.08
N ASP A 294 -17.27 24.88 25.19
CA ASP A 294 -17.94 26.10 24.72
C ASP A 294 -17.34 27.37 25.36
N PRO A 295 -17.01 27.38 26.68
CA PRO A 295 -16.35 28.55 27.29
C PRO A 295 -14.96 28.88 26.72
N LEU A 296 -14.38 28.01 25.89
CA LEU A 296 -13.08 28.22 25.23
C LEU A 296 -13.22 28.62 23.76
N GLU A 297 -14.43 28.79 23.22
CA GLU A 297 -14.65 29.14 21.81
C GLU A 297 -13.96 30.44 21.40
N ASP A 298 -14.09 31.48 22.23
CA ASP A 298 -13.45 32.78 22.01
C ASP A 298 -11.96 32.80 22.38
N HIS A 299 -11.39 31.65 22.72
CA HIS A 299 -10.01 31.50 23.23
C HIS A 299 -9.24 30.40 22.48
N PRO A 300 -8.96 30.59 21.18
CA PRO A 300 -8.31 29.58 20.35
C PRO A 300 -6.92 29.19 20.85
N ASP A 301 -6.20 30.11 21.49
CA ASP A 301 -4.88 29.86 22.07
C ASP A 301 -4.94 28.95 23.31
N LEU A 302 -6.01 29.03 24.10
CA LEU A 302 -6.28 28.12 25.22
C LEU A 302 -6.65 26.73 24.71
N LEU A 303 -7.49 26.65 23.68
CA LEU A 303 -7.87 25.38 23.04
C LEU A 303 -6.64 24.68 22.43
N GLU A 304 -5.78 25.41 21.72
CA GLU A 304 -4.51 24.90 21.20
C GLU A 304 -3.56 24.45 22.31
N THR A 305 -3.53 25.19 23.43
CA THR A 305 -2.73 24.84 24.59
C THR A 305 -3.21 23.53 25.22
N LEU A 306 -4.53 23.35 25.39
CA LEU A 306 -5.12 22.12 25.92
C LEU A 306 -4.84 20.92 25.00
N ARG A 307 -5.06 21.06 23.68
CA ARG A 307 -4.74 20.04 22.68
C ARG A 307 -3.27 19.63 22.75
N THR A 308 -2.37 20.61 22.77
CA THR A 308 -0.93 20.35 22.79
C THR A 308 -0.48 19.75 24.11
N TYR A 309 -1.11 20.13 25.23
CA TYR A 309 -0.87 19.56 26.54
C TYR A 309 -1.23 18.07 26.58
N VAL A 310 -2.41 17.70 26.08
CA VAL A 310 -2.84 16.31 25.96
C VAL A 310 -1.90 15.52 25.05
N LYS A 311 -1.61 16.04 23.84
CA LYS A 311 -0.69 15.40 22.85
C LYS A 311 0.77 15.30 23.34
N SER A 312 1.13 16.05 24.37
CA SER A 312 2.47 16.03 24.97
C SER A 312 2.55 15.09 26.18
N GLY A 313 1.52 14.28 26.44
CA GLY A 313 1.49 13.37 27.58
C GLY A 313 1.36 14.11 28.92
N LEU A 314 0.68 15.26 28.93
CA LEU A 314 0.46 16.08 30.13
C LEU A 314 1.75 16.71 30.70
N ASP A 315 2.82 16.77 29.90
CA ASP A 315 4.08 17.41 30.25
C ASP A 315 4.06 18.91 29.88
N ARG A 316 4.12 19.78 30.89
CA ARG A 316 4.13 21.24 30.74
C ARG A 316 5.35 21.75 29.97
N ARG A 317 6.54 21.17 30.18
CA ARG A 317 7.78 21.58 29.48
C ARG A 317 7.78 21.15 28.03
N ARG A 318 7.29 19.93 27.74
CA ARG A 318 7.11 19.47 26.35
C ARG A 318 6.08 20.34 25.62
N THR A 319 4.98 20.69 26.29
CA THR A 319 3.94 21.59 25.77
C THR A 319 4.50 22.98 25.46
N ALA A 320 5.24 23.57 26.41
CA ALA A 320 5.87 24.87 26.26
C ALA A 320 6.81 24.91 25.04
N ARG A 321 7.65 23.86 24.87
CA ARG A 321 8.53 23.73 23.70
C ARG A 321 7.75 23.64 22.38
N ARG A 322 6.68 22.85 22.33
CA ARG A 322 5.85 22.69 21.11
C ARG A 322 5.08 23.95 20.73
N LEU A 323 4.69 24.76 21.73
CA LEU A 323 3.99 26.03 21.51
C LEU A 323 4.93 27.24 21.41
N HIS A 324 6.26 27.03 21.52
CA HIS A 324 7.25 28.10 21.62
C HIS A 324 6.94 29.12 22.74
N LEU A 325 6.43 28.63 23.88
CA LEU A 325 6.09 29.42 25.06
C LEU A 325 7.06 29.15 26.21
N HIS A 326 7.13 30.08 27.16
CA HIS A 326 7.74 29.81 28.45
C HIS A 326 6.84 28.84 29.28
N PRO A 327 7.41 27.90 30.07
CA PRO A 327 6.61 26.98 30.90
C PRO A 327 5.59 27.67 31.82
N ASN A 328 5.91 28.85 32.35
CA ASN A 328 5.00 29.64 33.18
C ASN A 328 3.76 30.12 32.41
N SER A 329 3.91 30.43 31.11
CA SER A 329 2.79 30.84 30.27
C SER A 329 1.83 29.68 30.03
N VAL A 330 2.36 28.46 29.87
CA VAL A 330 1.53 27.25 29.80
C VAL A 330 0.75 27.07 31.09
N ASP A 331 1.40 27.18 32.26
CA ASP A 331 0.72 27.06 33.56
C ASP A 331 -0.40 28.10 33.73
N HIS A 332 -0.13 29.35 33.36
CA HIS A 332 -1.15 30.41 33.38
C HIS A 332 -2.35 30.06 32.47
N ARG A 333 -2.10 29.55 31.27
CA ARG A 333 -3.15 29.14 30.33
C ARG A 333 -3.96 27.95 30.87
N LEU A 334 -3.32 26.94 31.47
CA LEU A 334 -4.03 25.81 32.10
C LEU A 334 -4.89 26.28 33.28
N LYS A 335 -4.39 27.20 34.12
CA LYS A 335 -5.19 27.83 35.19
C LYS A 335 -6.35 28.66 34.64
N ARG A 336 -6.18 29.31 33.48
CA ARG A 336 -7.26 30.05 32.81
C ARG A 336 -8.33 29.09 32.26
N ILE A 337 -7.93 27.97 31.68
CA ILE A 337 -8.85 26.90 31.24
C ILE A 337 -9.68 26.40 32.42
N PHE A 338 -9.06 26.11 33.56
CA PHE A 338 -9.79 25.73 34.77
C PHE A 338 -10.82 26.80 35.19
N ARG A 339 -10.43 28.08 35.22
CA ARG A 339 -11.34 29.17 35.59
C ARG A 339 -12.54 29.34 34.66
N LEU A 340 -12.38 29.03 33.37
CA LEU A 340 -13.44 29.17 32.36
C LEU A 340 -14.35 27.95 32.28
N THR A 341 -13.79 26.76 32.44
CA THR A 341 -14.50 25.49 32.22
C THR A 341 -14.95 24.83 33.53
N GLY A 342 -14.35 25.18 34.67
CA GLY A 342 -14.56 24.52 35.96
C GLY A 342 -13.84 23.18 36.12
N PHE A 343 -13.15 22.69 35.08
CA PHE A 343 -12.49 21.38 35.09
C PHE A 343 -11.01 21.50 35.47
N ASP A 344 -10.64 20.98 36.64
CA ASP A 344 -9.25 20.94 37.08
C ASP A 344 -8.50 19.82 36.36
N ILE A 345 -7.46 20.18 35.63
CA ILE A 345 -6.62 19.25 34.86
C ILE A 345 -5.84 18.30 35.78
N ALA A 346 -5.68 18.63 37.06
CA ALA A 346 -5.10 17.74 38.07
C ALA A 346 -6.06 16.64 38.55
N ASP A 347 -7.37 16.83 38.41
CA ASP A 347 -8.36 15.79 38.68
C ASP A 347 -8.47 14.84 37.47
N PRO A 348 -8.21 13.52 37.64
CA PRO A 348 -8.31 12.56 36.55
C PRO A 348 -9.67 12.54 35.86
N THR A 349 -10.77 12.78 36.58
CA THR A 349 -12.12 12.77 36.03
C THR A 349 -12.37 13.99 35.16
N ALA A 350 -12.06 15.18 35.67
CA ALA A 350 -12.13 16.41 34.91
C ALA A 350 -11.22 16.39 33.66
N LEU A 351 -10.00 15.86 33.78
CA LEU A 351 -9.10 15.68 32.64
C LEU A 351 -9.66 14.71 31.60
N TRP A 352 -10.28 13.61 32.03
CA TRP A 352 -10.95 12.67 31.12
C TRP A 352 -12.07 13.35 30.34
N ASN A 353 -12.89 14.16 31.01
CA ASN A 353 -13.97 14.91 30.38
C ASN A 353 -13.44 15.92 29.36
N LEU A 354 -12.41 16.70 29.71
CA LEU A 354 -11.75 17.64 28.79
C LEU A 354 -11.14 16.94 27.57
N ARG A 355 -10.50 15.78 27.78
CA ARG A 355 -9.96 14.95 26.69
C ARG A 355 -11.06 14.43 25.78
N SER A 356 -12.15 13.94 26.36
CA SER A 356 -13.30 13.42 25.61
C SER A 356 -13.95 14.52 24.77
N ALA A 357 -14.14 15.70 25.35
CA ALA A 357 -14.66 16.87 24.65
C ALA A 357 -13.75 17.31 23.48
N LEU A 358 -12.42 17.24 23.66
CA LEU A 358 -11.46 17.50 22.58
C LEU A 358 -11.60 16.48 21.44
N VAL A 359 -11.74 15.19 21.74
CA VAL A 359 -11.94 14.14 20.72
C VAL A 359 -13.21 14.41 19.91
N ILE A 360 -14.32 14.73 20.58
CA ILE A 360 -15.60 15.04 19.94
C ILE A 360 -15.46 16.27 19.03
N ARG A 361 -14.81 17.33 19.53
CA ARG A 361 -14.61 18.58 18.80
C ARG A 361 -13.69 18.41 17.59
N ASP A 362 -12.58 17.70 17.74
CA ASP A 362 -11.61 17.47 16.67
C ASP A 362 -12.18 16.54 15.57
N HIS A 363 -13.12 15.65 15.91
CA HIS A 363 -13.90 14.89 14.92
C HIS A 363 -14.92 15.77 14.16
N HIS A 364 -15.58 16.71 14.86
CA HIS A 364 -16.63 17.57 14.30
C HIS A 364 -16.13 18.72 13.41
N THR A 365 -14.89 19.18 13.58
CA THR A 365 -14.37 20.44 12.98
C THR A 365 -14.30 20.41 11.43
N GLU A 366 -14.59 19.29 10.77
CA GLU A 366 -14.72 19.19 9.30
C GLU A 366 -16.09 18.72 8.80
N TYR A 367 -17.05 18.42 9.68
CA TYR A 367 -18.39 17.94 9.29
C TYR A 367 -19.19 19.00 8.50
N THR A 368 -18.79 20.28 8.61
CA THR A 368 -19.38 21.40 7.85
C THR A 368 -18.80 21.57 6.44
N ALA A 369 -17.70 20.88 6.08
CA ALA A 369 -16.97 21.11 4.82
C ALA A 369 -17.10 20.00 3.77
N ILE A 370 -17.77 18.87 4.07
CA ILE A 370 -17.86 17.72 3.16
C ILE A 370 -19.31 17.23 3.02
N ARG A 371 -20.20 18.16 2.65
CA ARG A 371 -21.46 17.86 1.95
C ARG A 371 -21.68 18.95 0.90
N ALA A 372 -21.09 18.72 -0.27
CA ALA A 372 -21.47 19.30 -1.55
C ALA A 372 -21.36 18.20 -2.60
#